data_AF-A0A7R8XGI4-F1
#
_entry.id   AF-A0A7R8XGI4-F1
#
_cell.length_a   1.000
_cell.length_b   1.000
_cell.length_c   1.000
_cell.angle_alpha   90.00
_cell.angle_beta   90.00
_cell.angle_gamma   90.00
#
_symmetry.space_group_name_H-M   'P 1'
#
loop_
_entity.id
_entity.type
_entity.pdbx_description
1 polymer ?
#
loop_
_entity_poly.entity_id
_entity_poly.type
_entity_poly.pdbx_seq_one_letter_code
_entity_poly.pdbx_strand_id
1 'polypeptide(L)'
;MPVLRKQAKKVVNQYEGNSTSLFVCTHSTYQEQAAAGTSLRGLGNFGSSLEDTVLFLSLKSQEHAKKFAQLKDDYEQMRNDKESLREDYKKLEQGYESMRQANENLSSNCEKLSSNFDNMRKEKENLKSSLQESIRESEKLKLQLSTMEGRLQYLEAINLQITPRTCQTIADLGVKRTGKYFVDPDGVLFGNAPIQVLCDMETGRTPHALSTMFRLDPVSTIVLHDSMGSTVIDNCADPGCYSRRINYGSPIKQMTALIDQSDSCEQQIRYDCFSAALITGDTQYGWWVDRHGQRQYYWHGSRSGEHVCKCGISRDCIDSSLPCNCDAGAPQWESDVGAITNKTALPVTELRFGGLRFGSQKANYTLGGLTCRSKSSSASNPAEHARLSAELDILTRVIT
;
A
#
# COMPACT_ATOMS: atom_id res chain seq x y z
N MET A 1 66.98 9.85 -5.86
CA MET A 1 68.16 9.20 -5.21
C MET A 1 69.38 9.15 -6.14
N PRO A 2 70.20 10.22 -6.25
CA PRO A 2 71.42 10.20 -7.09
C PRO A 2 72.63 9.47 -6.44
N VAL A 3 72.54 9.17 -5.15
CA VAL A 3 73.69 8.75 -4.32
C VAL A 3 74.07 7.28 -4.54
N LEU A 4 73.09 6.38 -4.68
CA LEU A 4 73.35 4.93 -4.82
C LEU A 4 73.97 4.54 -6.17
N ARG A 5 73.73 5.30 -7.26
CA ARG A 5 74.37 5.06 -8.57
C ARG A 5 75.88 5.33 -8.57
N LYS A 6 76.43 6.06 -7.58
CA LYS A 6 77.86 6.38 -7.49
C LYS A 6 78.70 5.31 -6.76
N GLN A 7 78.09 4.42 -5.98
CA GLN A 7 78.84 3.37 -5.26
C GLN A 7 79.00 2.08 -6.08
N ALA A 8 77.97 1.66 -6.83
CA ALA A 8 78.05 0.44 -7.64
C ALA A 8 79.12 0.49 -8.75
N LYS A 9 79.34 1.65 -9.39
CA LYS A 9 80.40 1.82 -10.41
C LYS A 9 81.84 1.83 -9.86
N LYS A 10 82.04 1.92 -8.55
CA LYS A 10 83.37 2.02 -7.95
C LYS A 10 84.01 0.66 -7.63
N VAL A 11 83.21 -0.40 -7.53
CA VAL A 11 83.68 -1.76 -7.18
C VAL A 11 84.06 -2.58 -8.42
N VAL A 12 83.43 -2.33 -9.56
CA VAL A 12 83.68 -3.09 -10.81
C VAL A 12 84.95 -2.61 -11.54
N ASN A 13 85.29 -1.32 -11.48
CA ASN A 13 86.42 -0.73 -12.21
C ASN A 13 87.76 -0.73 -11.45
N GLN A 14 87.92 -1.53 -10.39
CA GLN A 14 89.14 -1.57 -9.57
C GLN A 14 89.98 -2.86 -9.73
N TYR A 15 89.61 -3.74 -10.66
CA TYR A 15 90.32 -5.01 -10.94
C TYR A 15 90.63 -5.29 -12.41
N GLU A 16 90.69 -4.25 -13.25
CA GLU A 16 91.34 -4.30 -14.57
C GLU A 16 92.32 -3.14 -14.70
N GLY A 17 93.63 -3.43 -14.65
CA GLY A 17 94.68 -2.43 -14.90
C GLY A 17 95.81 -2.34 -13.88
N ASN A 18 96.56 -3.42 -13.65
CA ASN A 18 98.03 -3.36 -13.59
C ASN A 18 98.67 -4.75 -13.41
N SER A 19 99.35 -5.24 -14.45
CA SER A 19 100.74 -5.70 -14.40
C SER A 19 101.11 -6.38 -15.73
N THR A 20 101.53 -5.58 -16.71
CA THR A 20 102.32 -6.07 -17.86
C THR A 20 103.79 -6.06 -17.49
N SER A 21 104.57 -6.98 -18.10
CA SER A 21 106.04 -7.09 -17.98
C SER A 21 106.53 -7.61 -16.62
N LEU A 22 107.54 -8.47 -16.49
CA LEU A 22 108.27 -9.39 -17.38
C LEU A 22 109.30 -10.06 -16.45
N PHE A 23 109.50 -11.38 -16.46
CA PHE A 23 110.84 -11.95 -16.26
C PHE A 23 110.91 -13.42 -16.68
N VAL A 24 111.82 -13.68 -17.64
CA VAL A 24 112.30 -15.01 -18.01
C VAL A 24 113.47 -15.35 -17.09
N CYS A 25 113.49 -16.54 -16.48
CA CYS A 25 114.69 -17.39 -16.32
C CYS A 25 114.41 -18.68 -15.52
N THR A 26 114.46 -19.80 -16.25
CA THR A 26 115.14 -21.09 -15.96
C THR A 26 115.58 -21.50 -14.54
N HIS A 27 115.52 -22.84 -14.33
CA HIS A 27 116.18 -23.68 -13.29
C HIS A 27 115.59 -23.62 -11.86
N SER A 28 114.81 -24.60 -11.38
CA SER A 28 115.03 -26.06 -11.12
C SER A 28 115.56 -26.39 -9.72
N THR A 29 114.90 -27.32 -9.00
CA THR A 29 115.39 -28.30 -7.97
C THR A 29 114.20 -28.81 -7.13
N TYR A 30 114.16 -30.01 -6.54
CA TYR A 30 114.88 -31.29 -6.77
C TYR A 30 113.93 -32.44 -6.30
N GLN A 31 113.70 -33.47 -7.12
CA GLN A 31 114.20 -34.85 -6.99
C GLN A 31 113.56 -35.75 -5.91
N GLU A 32 113.12 -36.93 -6.37
CA GLU A 32 112.95 -38.15 -5.57
C GLU A 32 114.17 -39.07 -5.81
N GLN A 33 114.47 -39.95 -4.85
CA GLN A 33 115.67 -40.79 -4.80
C GLN A 33 115.56 -41.98 -5.82
N ALA A 34 116.56 -42.84 -6.09
CA ALA A 34 117.90 -43.08 -5.55
C ALA A 34 118.75 -43.84 -6.60
N ALA A 35 120.08 -43.68 -6.62
CA ALA A 35 121.04 -44.76 -6.99
C ALA A 35 122.51 -44.32 -6.80
N ALA A 36 123.10 -44.79 -5.71
CA ALA A 36 124.50 -45.18 -5.49
C ALA A 36 125.65 -44.75 -6.43
N GLY A 37 126.78 -44.35 -5.82
CA GLY A 37 128.08 -44.89 -6.24
C GLY A 37 129.16 -43.90 -6.69
N THR A 38 129.47 -42.87 -5.89
CA THR A 38 130.54 -41.91 -6.19
C THR A 38 131.92 -42.60 -6.29
N SER A 39 132.61 -42.40 -7.42
CA SER A 39 134.06 -42.57 -7.48
C SER A 39 134.73 -41.42 -6.71
N LEU A 40 135.39 -41.71 -5.58
CA LEU A 40 136.22 -40.75 -4.86
C LEU A 40 137.63 -41.29 -4.66
N ARG A 41 138.57 -40.77 -5.45
CA ARG A 41 140.00 -40.89 -5.15
C ARG A 41 140.35 -39.94 -4.00
N GLY A 42 140.60 -40.52 -2.83
CA GLY A 42 141.63 -40.07 -1.90
C GLY A 42 141.38 -38.77 -1.11
N LEU A 43 140.79 -38.90 0.07
CA LEU A 43 141.43 -38.72 1.40
C LEU A 43 140.33 -38.89 2.48
N GLY A 44 140.70 -39.29 3.71
CA GLY A 44 139.78 -40.03 4.61
C GLY A 44 138.73 -39.24 5.42
N ASN A 45 137.64 -39.94 5.75
CA ASN A 45 136.64 -39.75 6.82
C ASN A 45 135.94 -38.38 7.00
N PHE A 46 134.63 -38.33 6.74
CA PHE A 46 133.55 -38.29 7.77
C PHE A 46 132.17 -38.13 7.08
N GLY A 47 131.17 -38.96 7.42
CA GLY A 47 129.83 -38.87 6.83
C GLY A 47 128.73 -39.43 7.74
N SER A 48 127.81 -38.57 8.17
CA SER A 48 126.60 -38.93 8.94
C SER A 48 125.50 -37.86 8.96
N SER A 49 125.70 -36.67 8.35
CA SER A 49 124.78 -35.52 8.49
C SER A 49 123.82 -35.30 7.31
N LEU A 50 123.97 -36.06 6.21
CA LEU A 50 123.27 -35.76 4.96
C LEU A 50 121.89 -36.43 4.84
N GLU A 51 121.73 -37.64 5.39
CA GLU A 51 120.50 -38.44 5.22
C GLU A 51 119.31 -37.89 6.02
N ASP A 52 119.52 -37.48 7.28
CA ASP A 52 118.49 -36.83 8.11
C ASP A 52 117.95 -35.54 7.46
N THR A 53 118.84 -34.79 6.79
CA THR A 53 118.46 -33.55 6.08
C THR A 53 117.54 -33.85 4.90
N VAL A 54 117.80 -34.93 4.14
CA VAL A 54 116.96 -35.36 3.01
C VAL A 54 115.59 -35.85 3.50
N LEU A 55 115.54 -36.60 4.60
CA LEU A 55 114.28 -37.08 5.18
C LEU A 55 113.41 -35.91 5.68
N PHE A 56 114.01 -34.93 6.35
CA PHE A 56 113.34 -33.71 6.82
C PHE A 56 112.78 -32.87 5.65
N LEU A 57 113.56 -32.70 4.57
CA LEU A 57 113.11 -32.00 3.37
C LEU A 57 111.95 -32.72 2.65
N SER A 58 111.95 -34.05 2.62
CA SER A 58 110.84 -34.84 2.04
C SER A 58 109.55 -34.72 2.86
N LEU A 59 109.65 -34.78 4.19
CA LEU A 59 108.51 -34.51 5.09
C LEU A 59 107.97 -33.08 4.92
N LYS A 60 108.86 -32.08 4.82
CA LYS A 60 108.47 -30.69 4.51
C LYS A 60 107.80 -30.57 3.14
N SER A 61 108.30 -31.27 2.12
CA SER A 61 107.70 -31.33 0.78
C SER A 61 106.27 -31.87 0.84
N GLN A 62 106.03 -32.99 1.53
CA GLN A 62 104.67 -33.52 1.71
C GLN A 62 103.77 -32.59 2.53
N GLU A 63 104.29 -31.91 3.57
CA GLU A 63 103.53 -30.92 4.34
C GLU A 63 103.12 -29.73 3.47
N HIS A 64 104.01 -29.27 2.59
CA HIS A 64 103.74 -28.19 1.64
C HIS A 64 102.77 -28.62 0.54
N ALA A 65 102.89 -29.85 0.02
CA ALA A 65 101.95 -30.42 -0.95
C ALA A 65 100.52 -30.52 -0.38
N LYS A 66 100.37 -30.96 0.88
CA LYS A 66 99.08 -30.98 1.58
C LYS A 66 98.49 -29.57 1.75
N LYS A 67 99.32 -28.57 2.12
CA LYS A 67 98.88 -27.17 2.20
C LYS A 67 98.49 -26.59 0.84
N PHE A 68 99.19 -26.98 -0.24
CA PHE A 68 98.83 -26.56 -1.60
C PHE A 68 97.53 -27.19 -2.10
N ALA A 69 97.27 -28.46 -1.75
CA ALA A 69 95.99 -29.11 -2.03
C ALA A 69 94.84 -28.41 -1.28
N GLN A 70 94.98 -28.19 0.03
CA GLN A 70 94.01 -27.46 0.84
C GLN A 70 93.72 -26.07 0.25
N LEU A 71 94.76 -25.32 -0.13
CA LEU A 71 94.62 -23.97 -0.70
C LEU A 71 93.90 -23.98 -2.07
N LYS A 72 94.01 -25.07 -2.84
CA LYS A 72 93.29 -25.26 -4.10
C LYS A 72 91.80 -25.53 -3.85
N ASP A 73 91.49 -26.40 -2.89
CA ASP A 73 90.12 -26.72 -2.50
C ASP A 73 89.42 -25.47 -1.92
N ASP A 74 90.10 -24.70 -1.07
CA ASP A 74 89.61 -23.43 -0.51
C ASP A 74 89.36 -22.37 -1.63
N TYR A 75 90.20 -22.35 -2.68
CA TYR A 75 90.02 -21.47 -3.83
C TYR A 75 88.84 -21.89 -4.73
N GLU A 76 88.63 -23.19 -4.93
CA GLU A 76 87.47 -23.73 -5.64
C GLU A 76 86.17 -23.49 -4.85
N GLN A 77 86.20 -23.61 -3.52
CA GLN A 77 85.08 -23.25 -2.65
C GLN A 77 84.75 -21.75 -2.74
N MET A 78 85.73 -20.86 -2.58
CA MET A 78 85.53 -19.41 -2.76
C MET A 78 84.97 -19.04 -4.14
N ARG A 79 85.35 -19.77 -5.19
CA ARG A 79 84.81 -19.58 -6.54
C ARG A 79 83.33 -19.93 -6.59
N ASN A 80 82.95 -21.08 -6.04
CA ASN A 80 81.56 -21.54 -5.97
C ASN A 80 80.70 -20.59 -5.13
N ASP A 81 81.20 -20.13 -3.98
CA ASP A 81 80.52 -19.17 -3.11
C ASP A 81 80.31 -17.82 -3.82
N LYS A 82 81.30 -17.35 -4.59
CA LYS A 82 81.17 -16.14 -5.42
C LYS A 82 80.12 -16.28 -6.51
N GLU A 83 80.00 -17.44 -7.14
CA GLU A 83 78.98 -17.71 -8.16
C GLU A 83 77.58 -17.83 -7.51
N SER A 84 77.47 -18.49 -6.36
CA SER A 84 76.23 -18.56 -5.56
C SER A 84 75.74 -17.17 -5.13
N LEU A 85 76.64 -16.36 -4.53
CA LEU A 85 76.34 -14.99 -4.08
C LEU A 85 75.91 -14.09 -5.24
N ARG A 86 76.45 -14.31 -6.45
CA ARG A 86 76.03 -13.60 -7.67
C ARG A 86 74.60 -13.96 -8.08
N GLU A 87 74.20 -15.21 -7.92
CA GLU A 87 72.84 -15.66 -8.23
C GLU A 87 71.83 -15.17 -7.19
N ASP A 88 72.19 -15.19 -5.91
CA ASP A 88 71.34 -14.63 -4.84
C ASP A 88 71.18 -13.11 -4.97
N TYR A 89 72.22 -12.39 -5.43
CA TYR A 89 72.10 -10.96 -5.74
C TYR A 89 71.09 -10.70 -6.87
N LYS A 90 71.04 -11.53 -7.93
CA LYS A 90 70.01 -11.42 -8.98
C LYS A 90 68.60 -11.67 -8.43
N LYS A 91 68.42 -12.71 -7.59
CA LYS A 91 67.12 -13.01 -6.96
C LYS A 91 66.64 -11.83 -6.10
N LEU A 92 67.57 -11.22 -5.35
CA LEU A 92 67.28 -10.04 -4.53
C LEU A 92 66.88 -8.83 -5.38
N GLU A 93 67.56 -8.59 -6.51
CA GLU A 93 67.25 -7.51 -7.45
C GLU A 93 65.87 -7.72 -8.12
N GLN A 94 65.54 -8.96 -8.53
CA GLN A 94 64.21 -9.32 -9.03
C GLN A 94 63.12 -9.14 -7.96
N GLY A 95 63.38 -9.56 -6.72
CA GLY A 95 62.46 -9.38 -5.60
C GLY A 95 62.20 -7.90 -5.28
N TYR A 96 63.23 -7.06 -5.35
CA TYR A 96 63.11 -5.61 -5.15
C TYR A 96 62.26 -4.95 -6.24
N GLU A 97 62.48 -5.27 -7.52
CA GLU A 97 61.71 -4.67 -8.61
C GLU A 97 60.25 -5.15 -8.63
N SER A 98 59.99 -6.42 -8.26
CA SER A 98 58.62 -6.94 -8.05
C SER A 98 57.90 -6.22 -6.91
N MET A 99 58.58 -6.03 -5.76
CA MET A 99 58.04 -5.27 -4.63
C MET A 99 57.77 -3.80 -4.99
N ARG A 100 58.64 -3.20 -5.80
CA ARG A 100 58.46 -1.84 -6.31
C ARG A 100 57.21 -1.72 -7.19
N GLN A 101 57.02 -2.62 -8.15
CA GLN A 101 55.81 -2.66 -8.99
C GLN A 101 54.54 -2.85 -8.15
N ALA A 102 54.57 -3.71 -7.13
CA ALA A 102 53.47 -3.88 -6.20
C ALA A 102 53.14 -2.58 -5.45
N ASN A 103 54.15 -1.81 -5.04
CA ASN A 103 53.97 -0.52 -4.36
C ASN A 103 53.45 0.59 -5.29
N GLU A 104 53.92 0.64 -6.54
CA GLU A 104 53.42 1.57 -7.58
C GLU A 104 51.94 1.27 -7.89
N ASN A 105 51.57 -0.01 -8.02
CA ASN A 105 50.16 -0.44 -8.16
C ASN A 105 49.29 -0.09 -6.94
N LEU A 106 49.83 -0.25 -5.72
CA LEU A 106 49.13 0.09 -4.49
C LEU A 106 48.85 1.60 -4.39
N SER A 107 49.82 2.44 -4.78
CA SER A 107 49.65 3.90 -4.86
C SER A 107 48.51 4.28 -5.82
N SER A 108 48.50 3.74 -7.04
CA SER A 108 47.43 3.99 -8.01
C SER A 108 46.04 3.55 -7.50
N ASN A 109 45.99 2.46 -6.74
CA ASN A 109 44.73 2.01 -6.13
C ASN A 109 44.27 2.90 -4.97
N CYS A 110 45.19 3.44 -4.16
CA CYS A 110 44.86 4.44 -3.14
C CYS A 110 44.31 5.74 -3.76
N GLU A 111 44.89 6.22 -4.87
CA GLU A 111 44.40 7.40 -5.60
C GLU A 111 42.97 7.21 -6.13
N LYS A 112 42.69 6.06 -6.78
CA LYS A 112 41.34 5.68 -7.23
C LYS A 112 40.35 5.62 -6.07
N LEU A 113 40.77 5.03 -4.95
CA LEU A 113 39.91 4.90 -3.76
C LEU A 113 39.59 6.27 -3.16
N SER A 114 40.55 7.20 -3.11
CA SER A 114 40.33 8.58 -2.68
C SER A 114 39.31 9.30 -3.57
N SER A 115 39.47 9.20 -4.90
CA SER A 115 38.51 9.77 -5.86
C SER A 115 37.09 9.22 -5.67
N ASN A 116 36.95 7.91 -5.44
CA ASN A 116 35.67 7.29 -5.15
C ASN A 116 35.05 7.81 -3.84
N PHE A 117 35.84 7.98 -2.77
CA PHE A 117 35.35 8.58 -1.52
C PHE A 117 34.89 10.03 -1.70
N ASP A 118 35.59 10.85 -2.48
CA ASP A 118 35.19 12.23 -2.78
C ASP A 118 33.91 12.29 -3.61
N ASN A 119 33.71 11.36 -4.55
CA ASN A 119 32.48 11.27 -5.34
C ASN A 119 31.28 10.83 -4.49
N MET A 120 31.42 9.78 -3.67
CA MET A 120 30.37 9.38 -2.71
C MET A 120 30.03 10.50 -1.72
N ARG A 121 31.02 11.31 -1.33
CA ARG A 121 30.80 12.47 -0.45
C ARG A 121 29.96 13.56 -1.13
N LYS A 122 30.17 13.82 -2.42
CA LYS A 122 29.34 14.75 -3.23
C LYS A 122 27.92 14.21 -3.39
N GLU A 123 27.77 12.94 -3.74
CA GLU A 123 26.45 12.30 -3.85
C GLU A 123 25.67 12.37 -2.55
N LYS A 124 26.31 12.13 -1.40
CA LYS A 124 25.69 12.26 -0.08
C LYS A 124 25.13 13.67 0.18
N GLU A 125 25.89 14.72 -0.12
CA GLU A 125 25.43 16.10 0.10
C GLU A 125 24.34 16.53 -0.91
N ASN A 126 24.40 16.03 -2.15
CA ASN A 126 23.32 16.20 -3.14
C ASN A 126 22.03 15.53 -2.64
N LEU A 127 22.10 14.25 -2.25
CA LEU A 127 20.96 13.47 -1.78
C LEU A 127 20.33 14.06 -0.50
N LYS A 128 21.17 14.56 0.40
CA LYS A 128 20.75 15.32 1.60
C LYS A 128 20.01 16.62 1.25
N SER A 129 20.45 17.32 0.20
CA SER A 129 19.79 18.54 -0.27
C SER A 129 18.40 18.25 -0.85
N SER A 130 18.29 17.22 -1.71
CA SER A 130 16.99 16.75 -2.23
C SER A 130 16.06 16.22 -1.13
N LEU A 131 16.60 15.53 -0.11
CA LEU A 131 15.83 15.09 1.04
C LEU A 131 15.27 16.28 1.85
N GLN A 132 16.07 17.33 2.06
CA GLN A 132 15.59 18.56 2.72
C GLN A 132 14.51 19.29 1.91
N GLU A 133 14.58 19.26 0.59
CA GLU A 133 13.55 19.84 -0.29
C GLU A 133 12.24 19.04 -0.20
N SER A 134 12.30 17.72 -0.30
CA SER A 134 11.13 16.83 -0.15
C SER A 134 10.47 16.95 1.24
N ILE A 135 11.25 17.14 2.31
CA ILE A 135 10.72 17.41 3.65
C ILE A 135 9.91 18.71 3.68
N ARG A 136 10.43 19.81 3.09
CA ARG A 136 9.71 21.10 3.02
C ARG A 136 8.40 20.99 2.22
N GLU A 137 8.39 20.23 1.13
CA GLU A 137 7.18 19.97 0.37
C GLU A 137 6.15 19.16 1.19
N SER A 138 6.60 18.14 1.92
CA SER A 138 5.74 17.35 2.82
C SER A 138 5.12 18.21 3.92
N GLU A 139 5.88 19.09 4.55
CA GLU A 139 5.40 20.05 5.56
C GLU A 139 4.36 21.02 4.96
N LYS A 140 4.60 21.53 3.75
CA LYS A 140 3.65 22.39 3.02
C LYS A 140 2.34 21.65 2.69
N LEU A 141 2.42 20.41 2.20
CA LEU A 141 1.25 19.58 1.91
C LEU A 141 0.45 19.28 3.18
N LYS A 142 1.12 19.00 4.30
CA LYS A 142 0.48 18.80 5.61
C LYS A 142 -0.29 20.03 6.08
N LEU A 143 0.26 21.23 5.88
CA LEU A 143 -0.43 22.49 6.17
C LEU A 143 -1.67 22.68 5.27
N GLN A 144 -1.55 22.39 3.98
CA GLN A 144 -2.68 22.45 3.04
C GLN A 144 -3.80 21.46 3.42
N LEU A 145 -3.45 20.24 3.84
CA LEU A 145 -4.40 19.25 4.37
C LEU A 145 -5.16 19.79 5.59
N SER A 146 -4.46 20.27 6.61
CA SER A 146 -5.12 20.83 7.80
C SER A 146 -6.04 22.03 7.48
N THR A 147 -5.68 22.82 6.46
CA THR A 147 -6.51 23.94 5.97
C THR A 147 -7.75 23.43 5.24
N MET A 148 -7.64 22.36 4.47
CA MET A 148 -8.78 21.71 3.82
C MET A 148 -9.73 21.05 4.83
N GLU A 149 -9.19 20.35 5.83
CA GLU A 149 -9.96 19.73 6.91
C GLU A 149 -10.79 20.78 7.68
N GLY A 150 -10.18 21.89 8.08
CA GLY A 150 -10.91 23.00 8.73
C GLY A 150 -11.99 23.63 7.84
N ARG A 151 -11.75 23.73 6.52
CA ARG A 151 -12.77 24.21 5.56
C ARG A 151 -13.91 23.23 5.37
N LEU A 152 -13.64 21.92 5.37
CA LEU A 152 -14.68 20.88 5.33
C LEU A 152 -15.55 20.94 6.59
N GLN A 153 -14.94 20.99 7.77
CA GLN A 153 -15.64 21.09 9.05
C GLN A 153 -16.54 22.34 9.13
N TYR A 154 -16.07 23.48 8.59
CA TYR A 154 -16.88 24.70 8.48
C TYR A 154 -18.07 24.55 7.51
N LEU A 155 -17.87 23.91 6.36
CA LEU A 155 -18.94 23.64 5.39
C LEU A 155 -19.97 22.64 5.93
N GLU A 156 -19.54 21.61 6.67
CA GLU A 156 -20.42 20.66 7.36
C GLU A 156 -21.29 21.36 8.41
N ALA A 157 -20.70 22.25 9.23
CA ALA A 157 -21.42 23.04 10.22
C ALA A 157 -22.48 23.97 9.59
N ILE A 158 -22.15 24.64 8.48
CA ILE A 158 -23.11 25.45 7.71
C ILE A 158 -24.22 24.58 7.12
N ASN A 159 -23.88 23.44 6.52
CA ASN A 159 -24.86 22.56 5.90
C ASN A 159 -25.88 22.06 6.93
N LEU A 160 -25.43 21.67 8.13
CA LEU A 160 -26.31 21.31 9.24
C LEU A 160 -27.24 22.44 9.64
N GLN A 161 -26.78 23.70 9.66
CA GLN A 161 -27.60 24.86 10.05
C GLN A 161 -28.67 25.26 9.03
N ILE A 162 -28.48 24.94 7.75
CA ILE A 162 -29.32 25.42 6.63
C ILE A 162 -30.13 24.27 5.98
N THR A 163 -29.93 23.01 6.39
CA THR A 163 -30.65 21.87 5.80
C THR A 163 -32.17 22.00 6.02
N PRO A 164 -32.99 22.05 4.95
CA PRO A 164 -34.45 22.22 5.08
C PRO A 164 -35.14 20.96 5.64
N ARG A 165 -36.25 21.12 6.36
CA ARG A 165 -36.94 19.98 7.00
C ARG A 165 -37.66 19.02 6.04
N THR A 166 -38.09 19.52 4.88
CA THR A 166 -38.85 18.75 3.87
C THR A 166 -38.54 19.22 2.46
N CYS A 167 -38.95 18.43 1.46
CA CYS A 167 -38.95 18.86 0.07
C CYS A 167 -39.87 20.06 -0.20
N GLN A 168 -40.93 20.25 0.59
CA GLN A 168 -41.79 21.44 0.48
C GLN A 168 -40.99 22.70 0.80
N THR A 169 -40.23 22.71 1.91
CA THR A 169 -39.35 23.83 2.26
C THR A 169 -38.31 24.11 1.16
N ILE A 170 -37.78 23.06 0.52
CA ILE A 170 -36.87 23.20 -0.65
C ILE A 170 -37.59 23.88 -1.83
N ALA A 171 -38.86 23.55 -2.09
CA ALA A 171 -39.66 24.15 -3.16
C ALA A 171 -40.10 25.60 -2.86
N ASP A 172 -40.35 25.91 -1.59
CA ASP A 172 -40.68 27.24 -1.07
C ASP A 172 -39.47 28.19 -1.22
N LEU A 173 -38.24 27.68 -1.01
CA LEU A 173 -36.98 28.35 -1.36
C LEU A 173 -36.75 28.55 -2.89
N GLY A 174 -37.74 28.20 -3.72
CA GLY A 174 -37.76 28.46 -5.16
C GLY A 174 -37.18 27.35 -6.03
N VAL A 175 -36.67 26.25 -5.46
CA VAL A 175 -36.21 25.08 -6.22
C VAL A 175 -37.40 24.44 -6.94
N LYS A 176 -37.20 24.04 -8.20
CA LYS A 176 -38.27 23.49 -9.06
C LYS A 176 -37.96 22.13 -9.67
N ARG A 177 -36.79 21.58 -9.40
CA ARG A 177 -36.27 20.37 -10.07
C ARG A 177 -36.52 19.14 -9.22
N THR A 178 -37.21 18.14 -9.76
CA THR A 178 -37.27 16.80 -9.15
C THR A 178 -35.87 16.19 -9.09
N GLY A 179 -35.49 15.66 -7.93
CA GLY A 179 -34.12 15.21 -7.68
C GLY A 179 -33.87 14.74 -6.26
N LYS A 180 -32.64 14.27 -6.00
CA LYS A 180 -32.21 13.86 -4.66
C LYS A 180 -31.68 15.04 -3.87
N TYR A 181 -32.17 15.21 -2.64
CA TYR A 181 -31.79 16.29 -1.73
C TYR A 181 -31.56 15.73 -0.32
N PHE A 182 -30.84 16.47 0.51
CA PHE A 182 -30.81 16.22 1.96
C PHE A 182 -31.90 17.04 2.64
N VAL A 183 -32.59 16.43 3.58
CA VAL A 183 -33.60 17.07 4.44
C VAL A 183 -33.38 16.65 5.88
N ASP A 184 -33.76 17.53 6.82
CA ASP A 184 -33.63 17.30 8.25
C ASP A 184 -35.00 17.34 8.98
N PRO A 185 -35.82 16.28 8.88
CA PRO A 185 -37.15 16.23 9.48
C PRO A 185 -37.24 16.41 11.01
N ASP A 186 -36.37 15.78 11.79
CA ASP A 186 -36.37 15.95 13.26
C ASP A 186 -35.74 17.29 13.69
N GLY A 187 -34.85 17.84 12.86
CA GLY A 187 -34.60 19.27 12.74
C GLY A 187 -33.17 19.67 13.06
N VAL A 188 -32.74 20.78 12.44
CA VAL A 188 -31.40 21.37 12.55
C VAL A 188 -30.78 21.23 13.95
N LEU A 189 -29.66 20.51 14.02
CA LEU A 189 -28.85 20.23 15.23
C LEU A 189 -29.60 19.48 16.37
N PHE A 190 -30.74 18.86 16.06
CA PHE A 190 -31.52 18.01 16.96
C PHE A 190 -31.56 16.57 16.41
N GLY A 191 -31.83 15.59 17.27
CA GLY A 191 -32.10 14.22 16.80
C GLY A 191 -30.93 13.52 16.11
N ASN A 192 -31.03 13.29 14.79
CA ASN A 192 -30.10 12.48 14.00
C ASN A 192 -29.61 13.27 12.78
N ALA A 193 -28.52 12.83 12.15
CA ALA A 193 -28.04 13.48 10.92
C ALA A 193 -29.12 13.52 9.81
N PRO A 194 -29.12 14.56 8.94
CA PRO A 194 -30.06 14.70 7.84
C PRO A 194 -30.10 13.49 6.89
N ILE A 195 -31.27 13.22 6.31
CA ILE A 195 -31.51 12.06 5.44
C ILE A 195 -31.57 12.46 3.97
N GLN A 196 -31.10 11.58 3.09
CA GLN A 196 -31.27 11.77 1.64
C GLN A 196 -32.65 11.27 1.20
N VAL A 197 -33.39 12.14 0.52
CA VAL A 197 -34.72 11.87 -0.03
C VAL A 197 -34.76 12.18 -1.52
N LEU A 198 -35.70 11.57 -2.24
CA LEU A 198 -36.11 12.01 -3.56
C LEU A 198 -37.25 13.03 -3.39
N CYS A 199 -36.99 14.29 -3.74
CA CYS A 199 -38.02 15.30 -3.82
C CYS A 199 -38.65 15.25 -5.21
N ASP A 200 -39.95 14.95 -5.27
CA ASP A 200 -40.73 15.14 -6.49
C ASP A 200 -41.46 16.48 -6.45
N MET A 201 -40.97 17.39 -7.28
CA MET A 201 -41.46 18.76 -7.47
C MET A 201 -42.49 18.85 -8.61
N GLU A 202 -42.74 17.75 -9.33
CA GLU A 202 -43.56 17.70 -10.56
C GLU A 202 -44.94 17.02 -10.36
N THR A 203 -45.36 16.70 -9.13
CA THR A 203 -46.62 15.98 -8.86
C THR A 203 -47.88 16.79 -9.17
N GLY A 204 -48.19 16.97 -10.46
CA GLY A 204 -49.30 17.78 -10.96
C GLY A 204 -49.43 17.76 -12.49
N ARG A 205 -49.22 16.60 -13.16
CA ARG A 205 -49.30 16.47 -14.64
C ARG A 205 -50.73 16.49 -15.22
N THR A 206 -51.63 17.25 -14.61
CA THR A 206 -52.82 17.80 -15.28
C THR A 206 -52.62 19.31 -15.41
N PRO A 207 -52.54 19.88 -16.62
CA PRO A 207 -52.45 21.32 -16.81
C PRO A 207 -53.81 21.98 -16.54
N HIS A 208 -54.26 21.96 -15.28
CA HIS A 208 -55.20 22.97 -14.82
C HIS A 208 -54.46 24.30 -14.87
N ALA A 209 -54.86 25.18 -15.81
CA ALA A 209 -54.22 26.49 -16.03
C ALA A 209 -54.19 27.40 -14.78
N LEU A 210 -54.93 27.03 -13.73
CA LEU A 210 -54.92 27.68 -12.42
C LEU A 210 -53.82 27.14 -11.47
N SER A 211 -53.46 25.85 -11.53
CA SER A 211 -52.42 25.26 -10.65
C SER A 211 -51.04 25.78 -11.02
N THR A 212 -50.72 25.88 -12.31
CA THR A 212 -49.45 26.45 -12.78
C THR A 212 -49.23 27.91 -12.39
N MET A 213 -50.28 28.65 -12.04
CA MET A 213 -50.18 30.03 -11.56
C MET A 213 -50.07 30.15 -10.02
N PHE A 214 -50.53 29.15 -9.26
CA PHE A 214 -50.61 29.20 -7.80
C PHE A 214 -49.81 28.11 -7.04
N ARG A 215 -49.17 27.15 -7.71
CA ARG A 215 -48.43 26.02 -7.08
C ARG A 215 -49.28 25.27 -6.04
N LEU A 216 -50.47 24.84 -6.45
CA LEU A 216 -51.44 24.23 -5.54
C LEU A 216 -51.17 22.74 -5.26
N ASP A 217 -50.42 22.07 -6.14
CA ASP A 217 -50.13 20.65 -5.99
C ASP A 217 -48.99 20.41 -4.97
N PRO A 218 -49.18 19.52 -3.97
CA PRO A 218 -48.24 19.36 -2.87
C PRO A 218 -46.95 18.64 -3.31
N VAL A 219 -45.81 19.14 -2.85
CA VAL A 219 -44.50 18.53 -3.10
C VAL A 219 -44.36 17.23 -2.31
N SER A 220 -43.84 16.20 -2.98
CA SER A 220 -43.66 14.87 -2.39
C SER A 220 -42.22 14.65 -1.92
N THR A 221 -42.07 14.24 -0.66
CA THR A 221 -40.81 13.79 -0.06
C THR A 221 -40.81 12.26 -0.03
N ILE A 222 -39.93 11.63 -0.81
CA ILE A 222 -39.90 10.17 -0.98
C ILE A 222 -38.62 9.59 -0.37
N VAL A 223 -38.77 8.75 0.67
CA VAL A 223 -37.64 8.01 1.26
C VAL A 223 -37.53 6.66 0.56
N LEU A 224 -36.38 6.43 -0.10
CA LEU A 224 -36.08 5.20 -0.85
C LEU A 224 -35.47 4.13 0.07
N HIS A 225 -35.50 2.88 -0.37
CA HIS A 225 -34.88 1.75 0.33
C HIS A 225 -34.18 0.77 -0.62
N ASP A 226 -33.53 -0.25 -0.05
CA ASP A 226 -32.74 -1.28 -0.74
C ASP A 226 -33.56 -2.34 -1.51
N SER A 227 -34.87 -2.15 -1.69
CA SER A 227 -35.79 -3.18 -2.22
C SER A 227 -36.90 -2.62 -3.11
N MET A 228 -36.62 -1.56 -3.86
CA MET A 228 -37.60 -0.83 -4.71
C MET A 228 -38.15 -1.63 -5.91
N GLY A 229 -37.49 -2.72 -6.29
CA GLY A 229 -37.86 -3.55 -7.45
C GLY A 229 -38.73 -4.74 -7.08
N SER A 230 -39.40 -5.33 -8.09
CA SER A 230 -40.09 -6.62 -7.92
C SER A 230 -39.09 -7.70 -7.52
N THR A 231 -39.38 -8.42 -6.45
CA THR A 231 -38.54 -9.47 -5.88
C THR A 231 -39.33 -10.77 -5.83
N VAL A 232 -38.79 -11.82 -6.43
CA VAL A 232 -39.38 -13.17 -6.39
C VAL A 232 -39.20 -13.75 -4.97
N ILE A 233 -40.23 -14.43 -4.48
CA ILE A 233 -40.22 -15.13 -3.20
C ILE A 233 -39.76 -16.56 -3.44
N ASP A 234 -38.67 -16.95 -2.80
CA ASP A 234 -38.16 -18.33 -2.83
C ASP A 234 -39.14 -19.32 -2.16
N ASN A 235 -39.01 -20.61 -2.49
CA ASN A 235 -39.86 -21.66 -1.92
C ASN A 235 -39.84 -21.62 -0.38
N CYS A 236 -41.00 -21.34 0.21
CA CYS A 236 -41.19 -21.18 1.63
C CYS A 236 -42.51 -21.84 2.05
N ALA A 237 -42.42 -23.03 2.65
CA ALA A 237 -43.58 -23.83 3.02
C ALA A 237 -44.35 -23.27 4.24
N ASP A 238 -43.60 -22.79 5.24
CA ASP A 238 -44.14 -22.37 6.54
C ASP A 238 -44.57 -20.88 6.55
N PRO A 239 -45.58 -20.50 7.35
CA PRO A 239 -46.02 -19.12 7.52
C PRO A 239 -44.89 -18.12 7.78
N GLY A 240 -44.70 -17.16 6.88
CA GLY A 240 -43.72 -16.08 7.03
C GLY A 240 -42.25 -16.50 7.12
N CYS A 241 -41.88 -17.69 6.63
CA CYS A 241 -40.50 -18.17 6.67
C CYS A 241 -39.59 -17.40 5.69
N TYR A 242 -40.13 -16.86 4.61
CA TYR A 242 -39.46 -15.84 3.80
C TYR A 242 -39.49 -14.52 4.55
N SER A 243 -38.35 -13.81 4.56
CA SER A 243 -38.14 -12.64 5.40
C SER A 243 -37.30 -11.59 4.70
N ARG A 244 -37.90 -10.48 4.24
CA ARG A 244 -37.16 -9.31 3.72
C ARG A 244 -37.26 -8.15 4.70
N ARG A 245 -36.16 -7.84 5.39
CA ARG A 245 -36.00 -6.54 6.07
C ARG A 245 -35.75 -5.45 5.05
N ILE A 246 -36.35 -4.28 5.27
CA ILE A 246 -36.27 -3.12 4.40
C ILE A 246 -35.28 -2.11 4.98
N ASN A 247 -34.22 -1.79 4.25
CA ASN A 247 -33.21 -0.84 4.66
C ASN A 247 -33.34 0.47 3.88
N TYR A 248 -33.82 1.52 4.55
CA TYR A 248 -33.98 2.88 3.99
C TYR A 248 -32.67 3.69 3.95
N GLY A 249 -31.56 3.17 4.48
CA GLY A 249 -30.32 3.94 4.68
C GLY A 249 -30.49 5.17 5.58
N SER A 250 -31.63 5.30 6.26
CA SER A 250 -32.11 6.47 6.98
C SER A 250 -32.64 6.06 8.36
N PRO A 251 -32.38 6.81 9.45
CA PRO A 251 -32.89 6.46 10.77
C PRO A 251 -34.43 6.45 10.82
N ILE A 252 -35.02 5.45 11.48
CA ILE A 252 -36.48 5.37 11.72
C ILE A 252 -37.00 6.64 12.40
N LYS A 253 -36.21 7.26 13.30
CA LYS A 253 -36.55 8.53 13.97
C LYS A 253 -36.77 9.69 12.98
N GLN A 254 -35.84 9.88 12.03
CA GLN A 254 -35.96 10.91 10.98
C GLN A 254 -37.18 10.66 10.08
N MET A 255 -37.43 9.40 9.70
CA MET A 255 -38.65 9.05 8.95
C MET A 255 -39.94 9.25 9.77
N THR A 256 -39.90 9.02 11.09
CA THR A 256 -41.05 9.26 11.97
C THR A 256 -41.35 10.75 12.08
N ALA A 257 -40.33 11.59 12.29
CA ALA A 257 -40.48 13.05 12.29
C ALA A 257 -41.02 13.56 10.94
N LEU A 258 -40.54 13.01 9.81
CA LEU A 258 -41.08 13.30 8.48
C LEU A 258 -42.56 12.94 8.36
N ILE A 259 -42.96 11.76 8.85
CA ILE A 259 -44.36 11.33 8.86
C ILE A 259 -45.20 12.28 9.71
N ASP A 260 -44.77 12.59 10.92
CA ASP A 260 -45.54 13.38 11.88
C ASP A 260 -45.78 14.82 11.37
N GLN A 261 -44.77 15.46 10.77
CA GLN A 261 -44.91 16.81 10.19
C GLN A 261 -45.64 16.87 8.83
N SER A 262 -45.75 15.74 8.12
CA SER A 262 -46.41 15.69 6.80
C SER A 262 -47.93 15.61 6.94
N ASP A 263 -48.68 16.03 5.92
CA ASP A 263 -50.13 15.93 5.93
C ASP A 263 -50.58 14.47 5.75
N SER A 264 -50.16 13.89 4.63
CA SER A 264 -50.37 12.48 4.29
C SER A 264 -49.04 11.80 4.01
N CYS A 265 -48.95 10.52 4.38
CA CYS A 265 -47.90 9.63 3.92
C CYS A 265 -48.53 8.33 3.41
N GLU A 266 -47.96 7.80 2.34
CA GLU A 266 -48.36 6.54 1.75
C GLU A 266 -47.13 5.71 1.36
N GLN A 267 -47.29 4.39 1.35
CA GLN A 267 -46.32 3.48 0.79
C GLN A 267 -47.03 2.47 -0.11
N GLN A 268 -46.64 2.45 -1.39
CA GLN A 268 -47.23 1.56 -2.38
C GLN A 268 -46.72 0.13 -2.16
N ILE A 269 -47.62 -0.85 -2.22
CA ILE A 269 -47.30 -2.26 -2.05
C ILE A 269 -48.06 -3.11 -3.08
N ARG A 270 -47.37 -4.11 -3.64
CA ARG A 270 -47.92 -5.07 -4.58
C ARG A 270 -47.48 -6.47 -4.19
N TYR A 271 -48.40 -7.40 -4.23
CA TYR A 271 -48.16 -8.83 -4.15
C TYR A 271 -48.76 -9.50 -5.39
N ASP A 272 -47.92 -10.24 -6.11
CA ASP A 272 -48.29 -11.03 -7.28
C ASP A 272 -48.15 -12.51 -6.93
N CYS A 273 -49.13 -13.32 -7.29
CA CYS A 273 -49.22 -14.70 -6.85
C CYS A 273 -49.67 -15.64 -7.97
N PHE A 274 -49.22 -16.89 -7.88
CA PHE A 274 -49.68 -18.02 -8.67
C PHE A 274 -49.87 -19.18 -7.69
N SER A 275 -51.12 -19.53 -7.39
CA SER A 275 -51.50 -20.47 -6.31
C SER A 275 -50.83 -20.20 -4.95
N ALA A 276 -50.60 -18.94 -4.60
CA ALA A 276 -49.89 -18.52 -3.38
C ALA A 276 -50.74 -17.51 -2.57
N ALA A 277 -51.74 -18.03 -1.85
CA ALA A 277 -52.65 -17.24 -1.01
C ALA A 277 -51.93 -16.59 0.18
N LEU A 278 -52.43 -15.43 0.62
CA LEU A 278 -51.92 -14.71 1.79
C LEU A 278 -52.51 -15.28 3.09
N ILE A 279 -53.74 -15.82 3.03
CA ILE A 279 -54.39 -16.57 4.12
C ILE A 279 -54.93 -17.92 3.63
N THR A 280 -55.01 -18.94 4.50
CA THR A 280 -55.77 -20.17 4.22
C THR A 280 -56.35 -20.72 5.53
N GLY A 281 -57.68 -20.80 5.61
CA GLY A 281 -58.36 -20.98 6.90
C GLY A 281 -57.99 -19.84 7.85
N ASP A 282 -57.67 -20.17 9.10
CA ASP A 282 -57.17 -19.19 10.08
C ASP A 282 -55.65 -18.94 9.99
N THR A 283 -54.94 -19.57 9.03
CA THR A 283 -53.48 -19.46 8.92
C THR A 283 -53.07 -18.31 7.99
N GLN A 284 -52.42 -17.31 8.58
CA GLN A 284 -51.79 -16.19 7.87
C GLN A 284 -50.42 -16.59 7.31
N TYR A 285 -50.23 -16.50 6.00
CA TYR A 285 -48.96 -16.81 5.31
C TYR A 285 -48.17 -15.58 4.90
N GLY A 286 -48.85 -14.46 4.61
CA GLY A 286 -48.23 -13.19 4.22
C GLY A 286 -48.61 -12.04 5.15
N TRP A 287 -47.63 -11.23 5.55
CA TRP A 287 -47.86 -9.97 6.27
C TRP A 287 -46.67 -9.03 6.15
N TRP A 288 -46.90 -7.76 6.47
CA TRP A 288 -45.84 -6.79 6.65
C TRP A 288 -45.69 -6.40 8.12
N VAL A 289 -44.53 -5.86 8.48
CA VAL A 289 -44.19 -5.44 9.84
C VAL A 289 -44.02 -3.92 9.86
N ASP A 290 -44.68 -3.30 10.83
CA ASP A 290 -44.67 -1.84 10.98
C ASP A 290 -43.42 -1.32 11.72
N ARG A 291 -43.31 0.01 11.87
CA ARG A 291 -42.18 0.64 12.59
C ARG A 291 -42.07 0.28 14.07
N HIS A 292 -43.11 -0.32 14.66
CA HIS A 292 -43.19 -0.75 16.05
C HIS A 292 -43.00 -2.27 16.21
N GLY A 293 -42.75 -3.00 15.11
CA GLY A 293 -42.57 -4.45 15.13
C GLY A 293 -43.87 -5.25 15.11
N GLN A 294 -45.03 -4.61 14.94
CA GLN A 294 -46.31 -5.32 14.89
C GLN A 294 -46.60 -5.83 13.48
N ARG A 295 -47.29 -6.98 13.41
CA ARG A 295 -47.73 -7.60 12.15
C ARG A 295 -49.00 -6.93 11.66
N GLN A 296 -49.06 -6.63 10.37
CA GLN A 296 -50.19 -5.99 9.73
C GLN A 296 -50.61 -6.82 8.50
N TYR A 297 -51.92 -7.11 8.41
CA TYR A 297 -52.50 -8.04 7.43
C TYR A 297 -53.33 -7.33 6.35
N TYR A 298 -53.50 -6.00 6.45
CA TYR A 298 -54.15 -5.20 5.41
C TYR A 298 -53.12 -4.74 4.37
N TRP A 299 -53.51 -4.78 3.11
CA TRP A 299 -52.65 -4.42 1.97
C TRP A 299 -53.07 -3.10 1.31
N HIS A 300 -54.10 -2.44 1.85
CA HIS A 300 -54.57 -1.12 1.41
C HIS A 300 -55.18 -0.29 2.55
N GLY A 301 -54.94 1.01 2.54
CA GLY A 301 -55.51 1.96 3.51
C GLY A 301 -54.84 1.90 4.89
N SER A 302 -55.66 1.80 5.94
CA SER A 302 -55.21 1.92 7.33
C SER A 302 -55.91 0.97 8.31
N ARG A 303 -56.39 -0.18 7.82
CA ARG A 303 -57.22 -1.15 8.57
C ARG A 303 -56.39 -2.11 9.44
N SER A 304 -55.63 -1.58 10.39
CA SER A 304 -54.84 -2.41 11.32
C SER A 304 -55.71 -3.43 12.07
N GLY A 305 -55.26 -4.69 12.06
CA GLY A 305 -56.00 -5.84 12.63
C GLY A 305 -56.90 -6.58 11.65
N GLU A 306 -57.20 -6.03 10.47
CA GLU A 306 -57.97 -6.72 9.42
C GLU A 306 -57.05 -7.37 8.39
N HIS A 307 -57.47 -8.51 7.84
CA HIS A 307 -56.88 -9.10 6.64
C HIS A 307 -57.73 -8.69 5.43
N VAL A 308 -57.25 -7.71 4.67
CA VAL A 308 -58.02 -7.13 3.55
C VAL A 308 -57.15 -6.42 2.54
N CYS A 309 -57.42 -6.64 1.26
CA CYS A 309 -56.78 -5.95 0.14
C CYS A 309 -57.72 -4.89 -0.46
N LYS A 310 -57.20 -4.10 -1.40
CA LYS A 310 -57.99 -3.04 -2.04
C LYS A 310 -59.29 -3.60 -2.63
N CYS A 311 -59.22 -4.72 -3.35
CA CYS A 311 -60.38 -5.29 -4.02
C CYS A 311 -61.45 -5.80 -3.05
N GLY A 312 -61.08 -6.28 -1.85
CA GLY A 312 -62.03 -6.71 -0.83
C GLY A 312 -62.82 -5.54 -0.24
N ILE A 313 -62.23 -4.34 -0.23
CA ILE A 313 -62.90 -3.10 0.20
C ILE A 313 -63.89 -2.63 -0.89
N SER A 314 -63.51 -2.68 -2.17
CA SER A 314 -64.37 -2.30 -3.30
C SER A 314 -65.35 -3.40 -3.76
N ARG A 315 -65.20 -4.63 -3.27
CA ARG A 315 -65.95 -5.84 -3.67
C ARG A 315 -65.81 -6.21 -5.15
N ASP A 316 -64.65 -5.95 -5.72
CA ASP A 316 -64.27 -6.21 -7.11
C ASP A 316 -63.09 -7.20 -7.24
N CYS A 317 -62.83 -8.01 -6.21
CA CYS A 317 -61.92 -9.15 -6.35
C CYS A 317 -62.47 -10.20 -7.33
N ILE A 318 -61.60 -11.07 -7.88
CA ILE A 318 -62.00 -12.15 -8.80
C ILE A 318 -63.08 -13.06 -8.20
N ASP A 319 -63.02 -13.28 -6.89
CA ASP A 319 -64.09 -13.82 -6.06
C ASP A 319 -64.49 -12.76 -5.04
N SER A 320 -65.68 -12.19 -5.22
CA SER A 320 -66.23 -11.13 -4.36
C SER A 320 -66.53 -11.56 -2.91
N SER A 321 -66.42 -12.86 -2.60
CA SER A 321 -66.51 -13.38 -1.22
C SER A 321 -65.18 -13.36 -0.47
N LEU A 322 -64.05 -13.18 -1.18
CA LEU A 322 -62.71 -13.20 -0.62
C LEU A 322 -62.16 -11.78 -0.35
N PRO A 323 -61.27 -11.61 0.64
CA PRO A 323 -60.74 -10.29 1.03
C PRO A 323 -59.62 -9.77 0.11
N CYS A 324 -59.03 -10.65 -0.72
CA CYS A 324 -57.91 -10.38 -1.62
C CYS A 324 -58.01 -11.28 -2.87
N ASN A 325 -57.43 -10.85 -4.00
CA ASN A 325 -57.39 -11.66 -5.23
C ASN A 325 -56.54 -12.92 -5.03
N CYS A 326 -55.38 -12.79 -4.38
CA CYS A 326 -54.46 -13.90 -4.18
C CYS A 326 -55.01 -15.02 -3.28
N ASP A 327 -55.96 -14.70 -2.41
CA ASP A 327 -56.57 -15.68 -1.49
C ASP A 327 -57.45 -16.71 -2.21
N ALA A 328 -57.80 -16.47 -3.47
CA ALA A 328 -58.45 -17.47 -4.32
C ALA A 328 -57.55 -18.69 -4.61
N GLY A 329 -56.23 -18.59 -4.39
CA GLY A 329 -55.28 -19.67 -4.65
C GLY A 329 -55.22 -20.11 -6.13
N ALA A 330 -55.70 -19.26 -7.04
CA ALA A 330 -55.93 -19.60 -8.44
C ALA A 330 -54.64 -20.08 -9.15
N PRO A 331 -54.73 -21.08 -10.05
CA PRO A 331 -53.59 -21.58 -10.84
C PRO A 331 -53.28 -20.66 -12.05
N GLN A 332 -53.34 -19.36 -11.83
CA GLN A 332 -53.01 -18.29 -12.77
C GLN A 332 -52.39 -17.12 -12.01
N TRP A 333 -51.81 -16.14 -12.72
CA TRP A 333 -51.24 -14.96 -12.08
C TRP A 333 -52.34 -13.99 -11.65
N GLU A 334 -52.41 -13.73 -10.36
CA GLU A 334 -53.27 -12.74 -9.74
C GLU A 334 -52.44 -11.68 -9.01
N SER A 335 -53.06 -10.53 -8.71
CA SER A 335 -52.39 -9.39 -8.10
C SER A 335 -53.25 -8.68 -7.06
N ASP A 336 -52.67 -8.40 -5.90
CA ASP A 336 -53.18 -7.44 -4.93
C ASP A 336 -52.28 -6.20 -4.90
N VAL A 337 -52.86 -5.04 -5.24
CA VAL A 337 -52.16 -3.75 -5.30
C VAL A 337 -52.84 -2.77 -4.36
N GLY A 338 -52.06 -2.11 -3.50
CA GLY A 338 -52.57 -1.10 -2.61
C GLY A 338 -51.54 -0.10 -2.14
N ALA A 339 -52.01 0.83 -1.30
CA ALA A 339 -51.22 1.88 -0.71
C ALA A 339 -51.50 1.84 0.79
N ILE A 340 -50.47 1.61 1.60
CA ILE A 340 -50.56 1.69 3.05
C ILE A 340 -50.53 3.18 3.40
N THR A 341 -51.60 3.70 4.00
CA THR A 341 -51.75 5.12 4.37
C THR A 341 -51.75 5.35 5.88
N ASN A 342 -51.60 4.29 6.69
CA ASN A 342 -51.57 4.41 8.14
C ASN A 342 -50.26 5.07 8.63
N LYS A 343 -50.31 6.38 8.86
CA LYS A 343 -49.21 7.17 9.45
C LYS A 343 -48.72 6.63 10.80
N THR A 344 -49.51 5.89 11.58
CA THR A 344 -49.04 5.35 12.88
C THR A 344 -48.23 4.05 12.73
N ALA A 345 -48.34 3.37 11.59
CA ALA A 345 -47.64 2.11 11.30
C ALA A 345 -46.45 2.29 10.33
N LEU A 346 -46.56 3.20 9.34
CA LEU A 346 -45.49 3.47 8.38
C LEU A 346 -44.16 3.91 9.06
N PRO A 347 -42.99 3.66 8.44
CA PRO A 347 -42.77 2.87 7.22
C PRO A 347 -42.91 1.36 7.43
N VAL A 348 -43.06 0.61 6.33
CA VAL A 348 -42.90 -0.86 6.35
C VAL A 348 -41.44 -1.21 6.63
N THR A 349 -41.18 -1.98 7.68
CA THR A 349 -39.81 -2.36 8.10
C THR A 349 -39.40 -3.76 7.66
N GLU A 350 -40.36 -4.66 7.46
CA GLU A 350 -40.11 -6.04 7.04
C GLU A 350 -41.33 -6.61 6.29
N LEU A 351 -41.08 -7.46 5.30
CA LEU A 351 -42.08 -8.25 4.59
C LEU A 351 -41.86 -9.73 4.87
N ARG A 352 -42.95 -10.46 5.15
CA ARG A 352 -42.92 -11.90 5.41
C ARG A 352 -43.94 -12.62 4.54
N PHE A 353 -43.53 -13.74 3.97
CA PHE A 353 -44.34 -14.56 3.08
C PHE A 353 -44.08 -16.05 3.33
N GLY A 354 -44.99 -16.90 2.84
CA GLY A 354 -44.90 -18.35 2.93
C GLY A 354 -46.06 -19.03 2.21
N GLY A 355 -46.24 -20.33 2.44
CA GLY A 355 -47.28 -21.12 1.77
C GLY A 355 -46.89 -21.65 0.39
N LEU A 356 -45.68 -21.34 -0.09
CA LEU A 356 -45.06 -21.87 -1.32
C LEU A 356 -44.44 -23.25 -1.01
N ARG A 357 -45.30 -24.27 -0.87
CA ARG A 357 -44.96 -25.66 -0.53
C ARG A 357 -44.58 -26.49 -1.77
N PHE A 358 -45.19 -26.18 -2.92
CA PHE A 358 -45.05 -26.92 -4.17
C PHE A 358 -44.40 -26.05 -5.24
N GLY A 359 -43.54 -26.63 -6.09
CA GLY A 359 -42.80 -25.88 -7.13
C GLY A 359 -43.66 -25.28 -8.26
N SER A 360 -44.97 -25.54 -8.28
CA SER A 360 -45.94 -24.83 -9.12
C SER A 360 -46.32 -23.45 -8.55
N GLN A 361 -46.26 -23.29 -7.23
CA GLN A 361 -46.62 -22.06 -6.54
C GLN A 361 -45.50 -21.03 -6.70
N LYS A 362 -45.87 -19.79 -7.02
CA LYS A 362 -44.93 -18.69 -7.22
C LYS A 362 -45.52 -17.42 -6.64
N ALA A 363 -44.66 -16.56 -6.12
CA ALA A 363 -45.06 -15.24 -5.72
C ALA A 363 -43.92 -14.23 -5.95
N ASN A 364 -44.28 -12.97 -6.14
CA ASN A 364 -43.35 -11.86 -6.08
C ASN A 364 -44.00 -10.70 -5.33
N TYR A 365 -43.19 -9.80 -4.78
CA TYR A 365 -43.68 -8.56 -4.19
C TYR A 365 -42.92 -7.36 -4.74
N THR A 366 -43.55 -6.18 -4.67
CA THR A 366 -42.90 -4.89 -4.89
C THR A 366 -43.30 -3.94 -3.76
N LEU A 367 -42.33 -3.22 -3.21
CA LEU A 367 -42.55 -2.19 -2.20
C LEU A 367 -41.98 -0.87 -2.71
N GLY A 368 -42.81 0.17 -2.74
CA GLY A 368 -42.41 1.52 -3.09
C GLY A 368 -41.79 2.27 -1.91
N GLY A 369 -41.17 3.41 -2.19
CA GLY A 369 -40.64 4.30 -1.16
C GLY A 369 -41.75 4.89 -0.27
N LEU A 370 -41.36 5.33 0.94
CA LEU A 370 -42.25 6.09 1.82
C LEU A 370 -42.46 7.47 1.21
N THR A 371 -43.65 7.73 0.66
CA THR A 371 -44.01 9.00 0.02
C THR A 371 -44.83 9.85 0.98
N CYS A 372 -44.26 10.97 1.44
CA CYS A 372 -44.92 11.91 2.33
C CYS A 372 -45.15 13.26 1.63
N ARG A 373 -46.38 13.79 1.72
CA ARG A 373 -46.78 15.08 1.13
C ARG A 373 -47.03 16.10 2.24
N SER A 374 -46.48 17.30 2.06
CA SER A 374 -46.77 18.43 2.94
C SER A 374 -48.13 19.05 2.61
N LYS A 375 -48.69 19.83 3.53
CA LYS A 375 -49.89 20.64 3.25
C LYS A 375 -49.58 21.64 2.14
N SER A 376 -50.43 21.75 1.13
CA SER A 376 -50.39 22.92 0.25
C SER A 376 -50.71 24.17 1.08
N SER A 377 -49.97 25.25 0.85
CA SER A 377 -49.96 26.44 1.70
C SER A 377 -51.18 27.35 1.47
N SER A 378 -52.37 26.87 1.85
CA SER A 378 -53.58 27.68 2.00
C SER A 378 -53.89 28.06 3.45
N ALA A 379 -53.03 27.64 4.39
CA ALA A 379 -53.13 27.96 5.82
C ALA A 379 -51.75 28.03 6.51
N SER A 380 -50.78 28.76 5.94
CA SER A 380 -49.65 29.22 6.73
C SER A 380 -50.17 30.24 7.76
N ASN A 381 -49.96 29.96 9.05
CA ASN A 381 -50.37 30.85 10.12
C ASN A 381 -49.58 32.18 9.98
N PRO A 382 -50.22 33.35 9.78
CA PRO A 382 -49.51 34.59 9.48
C PRO A 382 -48.43 34.95 10.53
N ALA A 383 -48.63 34.51 11.78
CA ALA A 383 -47.68 34.69 12.88
C ALA A 383 -46.34 33.96 12.69
N GLU A 384 -46.31 32.81 12.02
CA GLU A 384 -45.10 32.01 11.82
C GLU A 384 -44.26 32.56 10.66
N HIS A 385 -44.93 32.95 9.57
CA HIS A 385 -44.29 33.63 8.44
C HIS A 385 -43.77 35.02 8.83
N ALA A 386 -44.48 35.73 9.72
CA ALA A 386 -44.01 37.00 10.29
C ALA A 386 -42.79 36.83 11.21
N ARG A 387 -42.70 35.73 11.98
CA ARG A 387 -41.53 35.42 12.82
C ARG A 387 -40.27 35.19 11.99
N LEU A 388 -40.32 34.29 11.02
CA LEU A 388 -39.18 34.00 10.14
C LEU A 388 -38.74 35.23 9.35
N SER A 389 -39.70 36.04 8.88
CA SER A 389 -39.38 37.29 8.19
C SER A 389 -38.75 38.35 9.12
N ALA A 390 -39.12 38.38 10.40
CA ALA A 390 -38.52 39.29 11.39
C ALA A 390 -37.11 38.84 11.80
N GLU A 391 -36.86 37.54 11.97
CA GLU A 391 -35.51 37.01 12.26
C GLU A 391 -34.54 37.28 11.11
N LEU A 392 -35.00 37.16 9.86
CA LEU A 392 -34.19 37.48 8.68
C LEU A 392 -33.90 38.99 8.57
N ASP A 393 -34.86 39.85 8.89
CA ASP A 393 -34.68 41.31 8.87
C ASP A 393 -33.74 41.78 10.01
N ILE A 394 -33.79 41.13 11.19
CA ILE A 394 -32.81 41.34 12.28
C ILE A 394 -31.40 40.95 11.84
N LEU A 395 -31.22 39.75 11.25
CA LEU A 395 -29.93 39.31 10.71
C LEU A 395 -29.40 40.26 9.64
N THR A 396 -30.26 40.74 8.75
CA THR A 396 -29.86 41.68 7.69
C THR A 396 -29.36 43.00 8.27
N ARG A 397 -30.06 43.56 9.26
CA ARG A 397 -29.68 44.82 9.95
C ARG A 397 -28.47 44.72 10.88
N VAL A 398 -27.99 43.52 11.17
CA VAL A 398 -26.74 43.29 11.92
C VAL A 398 -25.52 43.17 10.97
N ILE A 399 -25.77 42.97 9.68
CA ILE A 399 -24.74 42.78 8.64
C ILE A 399 -24.50 44.08 7.83
N THR A 400 -25.45 45.03 7.86
CA THR A 400 -25.33 46.39 7.28
C THR A 400 -25.02 47.45 8.33
#